data_AF-U6DQ96-F1
#
_entry.id   AF-U6DQ96-F1
#
_cell.length_a   1.000
_cell.length_b   1.000
_cell.length_c   1.000
_cell.angle_alpha   90.00
_cell.angle_beta   90.00
_cell.angle_gamma   90.00
#
_symmetry.space_group_name_H-M   'P 1'
#
loop_
_entity.id
_entity.type
_entity.pdbx_description
1 polymer ?
#
loop_
_entity_poly.entity_id
_entity_poly.type
_entity_poly.pdbx_seq_one_letter_code
_entity_poly.pdbx_strand_id
1 'polypeptide(L)'
;LLGSTEKEFFFNEDTKEYFFDRDPEVFRCVLNFYRTGKLHYPRYECISAYDDELAFYGILPEIIGDCCYEEYKDRKRENAERLMDDNDSENNQESMPSLSFRQTMWRAFENPHTSTLALVFYYVTGFFIAVSVITNVVETVPCGTVPGSKELPCGERYSVAFFCLDTACVTIFT
;
A
#
# COMPACT_ATOMS: atom_id res chain seq x y z
N LEU A 1 -13.15 -9.54 -30.25
CA LEU A 1 -14.17 -8.65 -30.85
C LEU A 1 -13.76 -8.08 -32.23
N LEU A 2 -12.83 -7.12 -32.34
CA LEU A 2 -12.63 -6.35 -33.59
C LEU A 2 -12.07 -7.18 -34.76
N GLY A 3 -11.36 -8.27 -34.46
CA GLY A 3 -10.85 -9.22 -35.47
C GLY A 3 -11.82 -10.36 -35.80
N SER A 4 -12.99 -10.44 -35.16
CA SER A 4 -13.99 -11.49 -35.35
C SER A 4 -15.26 -10.96 -36.03
N THR A 5 -16.17 -11.85 -36.40
CA THR A 5 -17.51 -11.50 -36.93
C THR A 5 -18.40 -10.84 -35.88
N GLU A 6 -18.03 -10.88 -34.61
CA GLU A 6 -18.79 -10.26 -33.52
C GLU A 6 -18.91 -8.73 -33.67
N LYS A 7 -17.97 -8.09 -34.38
CA LYS A 7 -18.09 -6.66 -34.67
C LYS A 7 -19.35 -6.31 -35.46
N GLU A 8 -19.90 -7.23 -36.24
CA GLU A 8 -21.10 -6.97 -37.05
C GLU A 8 -22.35 -6.71 -36.19
N PHE A 9 -22.36 -7.14 -34.92
CA PHE A 9 -23.41 -6.76 -33.97
C PHE A 9 -23.44 -5.26 -33.66
N PHE A 10 -22.33 -4.55 -33.92
CA PHE A 10 -22.16 -3.13 -33.67
C PHE A 10 -22.24 -2.28 -34.94
N PHE A 11 -22.56 -2.89 -36.09
CA PHE A 11 -22.64 -2.18 -37.36
C PHE A 11 -23.97 -1.45 -37.50
N ASN A 12 -23.91 -0.15 -37.79
CA ASN A 12 -25.07 0.66 -38.14
C ASN A 12 -25.19 0.75 -39.67
N GLU A 13 -26.28 0.22 -40.23
CA GLU A 13 -26.48 0.18 -41.68
C GLU A 13 -26.73 1.56 -42.31
N ASP A 14 -27.31 2.51 -41.55
CA ASP A 14 -27.66 3.84 -42.05
C ASP A 14 -26.41 4.73 -42.18
N THR A 15 -25.55 4.70 -41.17
CA THR A 15 -24.31 5.51 -41.14
C THR A 15 -23.10 4.77 -41.73
N LYS A 16 -23.22 3.45 -41.98
CA LYS A 16 -22.15 2.57 -42.45
C LYS A 16 -20.92 2.57 -41.53
N GLU A 17 -21.14 2.63 -40.23
CA GLU A 17 -20.08 2.67 -39.22
C GLU A 17 -20.28 1.62 -38.12
N TYR A 18 -19.22 1.31 -37.38
CA TYR A 18 -19.31 0.50 -36.17
C TYR A 18 -19.39 1.42 -34.96
N PHE A 19 -20.45 1.32 -34.17
CA PHE A 19 -20.67 2.17 -33.00
C PHE A 19 -20.40 1.40 -31.70
N PHE A 20 -19.52 1.95 -30.87
CA PHE A 20 -19.20 1.43 -29.55
C PHE A 20 -19.41 2.55 -28.52
N ASP A 21 -20.38 2.37 -27.61
CA ASP A 21 -20.59 3.27 -26.48
C ASP A 21 -19.63 2.91 -25.34
N ARG A 22 -18.33 3.17 -25.57
CA ARG A 22 -17.20 2.75 -24.73
C ARG A 22 -16.19 3.88 -24.60
N ASP A 23 -15.18 3.70 -23.76
CA ASP A 23 -14.16 4.73 -23.51
C ASP A 23 -13.36 5.06 -24.78
N PRO A 24 -13.43 6.30 -25.30
CA PRO A 24 -12.74 6.68 -26.53
C PRO A 24 -11.22 6.79 -26.36
N GLU A 25 -10.73 7.09 -25.16
CA GLU A 25 -9.31 7.26 -24.89
C GLU A 25 -8.60 5.90 -24.84
N VAL A 26 -9.22 4.90 -24.22
CA VAL A 26 -8.72 3.52 -24.25
C VAL A 26 -8.84 2.91 -25.65
N PHE A 27 -9.92 3.21 -26.38
CA PHE A 27 -10.08 2.74 -27.76
C PHE A 27 -8.93 3.23 -28.66
N ARG A 28 -8.37 4.42 -28.41
CA ARG A 28 -7.19 4.91 -29.13
C ARG A 28 -5.98 3.98 -28.98
N CYS A 29 -5.76 3.45 -27.78
CA CYS A 29 -4.71 2.45 -27.52
C CYS A 29 -4.99 1.13 -28.24
N VAL A 30 -6.23 0.65 -28.20
CA VAL A 30 -6.68 -0.57 -28.91
C VAL A 30 -6.46 -0.43 -30.41
N LEU A 31 -6.88 0.68 -31.01
CA LEU A 31 -6.70 0.94 -32.44
C LEU A 31 -5.22 1.00 -32.83
N ASN A 32 -4.39 1.62 -31.99
CA ASN A 32 -2.95 1.67 -32.23
C ASN A 32 -2.28 0.29 -32.13
N PHE A 33 -2.77 -0.58 -31.25
CA PHE A 33 -2.32 -1.98 -31.20
C PHE A 33 -2.57 -2.68 -32.54
N TYR A 34 -3.77 -2.55 -33.13
CA TYR A 34 -4.05 -3.14 -34.46
C TYR A 34 -3.21 -2.51 -35.58
N ARG A 35 -2.80 -1.25 -35.46
CA ARG A 35 -1.97 -0.55 -36.46
C ARG A 35 -0.49 -0.88 -36.37
N THR A 36 0.03 -1.05 -35.15
CA THR A 36 1.48 -1.14 -34.89
C THR A 36 1.93 -2.52 -34.42
N GLY A 37 0.99 -3.37 -34.00
CA GLY A 37 1.26 -4.65 -33.35
C GLY A 37 1.75 -4.53 -31.91
N LYS A 38 1.79 -3.33 -31.33
CA LYS A 38 2.29 -3.09 -29.97
C LYS A 38 1.20 -2.53 -29.08
N LEU A 39 0.91 -3.23 -27.99
CA LEU A 39 -0.06 -2.80 -26.98
C LEU A 39 0.67 -2.04 -25.88
N HIS A 40 0.23 -0.81 -25.61
CA HIS A 40 0.83 0.07 -24.62
C HIS A 40 -0.19 0.41 -23.54
N TYR A 41 0.24 0.35 -22.27
CA TYR A 41 -0.57 0.78 -21.14
C TYR A 41 -0.40 2.30 -20.89
N PRO A 42 -1.48 3.11 -20.97
CA PRO A 42 -1.44 4.54 -20.65
C PRO A 42 -1.41 4.79 -19.14
N ARG A 43 -0.36 5.45 -18.64
CA ARG A 43 -0.11 5.66 -17.19
C ARG A 43 -1.18 6.45 -16.44
N TYR A 44 -1.90 7.33 -17.14
CA TYR A 44 -2.97 8.15 -16.58
C TYR A 44 -4.28 7.38 -16.43
N GLU A 45 -4.39 6.19 -17.02
CA GLU A 45 -5.62 5.42 -17.04
C GLU A 45 -5.76 4.53 -15.80
N CYS A 46 -6.99 4.38 -15.31
CA CYS A 46 -7.26 3.44 -14.24
C CYS A 46 -7.00 2.01 -14.72
N ILE A 47 -6.24 1.23 -13.94
CA ILE A 47 -5.87 -0.14 -14.31
C ILE A 47 -7.09 -1.04 -14.49
N SER A 48 -8.11 -0.89 -13.64
CA SER A 48 -9.36 -1.67 -13.74
C SER A 48 -10.15 -1.30 -14.99
N ALA A 49 -10.31 0.00 -15.26
CA ALA A 49 -11.04 0.46 -16.45
C ALA A 49 -10.33 0.02 -17.74
N TYR A 50 -9.00 0.09 -17.76
CA TYR A 50 -8.20 -0.40 -18.88
C TYR A 50 -8.37 -1.91 -19.12
N ASP A 51 -8.32 -2.72 -18.05
CA ASP A 51 -8.55 -4.17 -18.13
C ASP A 51 -9.97 -4.50 -18.63
N ASP A 52 -10.99 -3.76 -18.16
CA ASP A 52 -12.39 -3.94 -18.59
C ASP A 52 -12.59 -3.65 -20.08
N GLU A 53 -11.92 -2.61 -20.60
CA GLU A 53 -11.92 -2.30 -22.04
C GLU A 53 -11.16 -3.36 -22.84
N LEU A 54 -9.98 -3.79 -22.39
CA LEU A 54 -9.25 -4.87 -23.06
C LEU A 54 -10.07 -6.17 -23.11
N ALA A 55 -10.74 -6.51 -22.01
CA ALA A 55 -11.66 -7.65 -21.95
C ALA A 55 -12.81 -7.50 -22.95
N PHE A 56 -13.43 -6.32 -23.05
CA PHE A 56 -14.49 -6.05 -24.03
C PHE A 56 -14.02 -6.25 -25.48
N TYR A 57 -12.84 -5.72 -25.84
CA TYR A 57 -12.30 -5.90 -27.19
C TYR A 57 -11.73 -7.32 -27.43
N GLY A 58 -11.62 -8.13 -26.38
CA GLY A 58 -11.11 -9.50 -26.40
C GLY A 58 -9.59 -9.55 -26.57
N ILE A 59 -8.88 -8.61 -25.95
CA ILE A 59 -7.43 -8.49 -25.98
C ILE A 59 -6.88 -8.96 -24.64
N LEU A 60 -5.96 -9.92 -24.71
CA LEU A 60 -5.28 -10.45 -23.53
C LEU A 60 -4.25 -9.45 -23.00
N PRO A 61 -4.32 -8.99 -21.74
CA PRO A 61 -3.37 -8.03 -21.19
C PRO A 61 -1.91 -8.54 -21.16
N GLU A 62 -1.70 -9.85 -21.26
CA GLU A 62 -0.37 -10.48 -21.30
C GLU A 62 0.45 -10.09 -22.54
N ILE A 63 -0.18 -9.51 -23.57
CA ILE A 63 0.50 -9.07 -24.79
C ILE A 63 0.98 -7.61 -24.73
N ILE A 64 0.83 -6.95 -23.58
CA ILE A 64 1.38 -5.61 -23.34
C ILE A 64 2.89 -5.64 -23.60
N GLY A 65 3.38 -4.68 -24.39
CA GLY A 65 4.79 -4.64 -24.77
C GLY A 65 5.71 -4.30 -23.58
N ASP A 66 6.93 -4.82 -23.62
CA ASP A 66 7.96 -4.72 -22.56
C ASP A 66 8.14 -3.29 -22.00
N CYS A 67 8.02 -2.27 -22.85
CA CYS A 67 8.17 -0.86 -22.44
C CYS A 67 7.15 -0.38 -21.40
N CYS A 68 5.99 -1.03 -21.30
CA CYS A 68 4.90 -0.66 -20.38
C CYS A 68 4.52 -1.81 -19.43
N TYR A 69 5.11 -2.99 -19.61
CA TYR A 69 4.71 -4.20 -18.92
C TYR A 69 4.89 -4.13 -17.40
N GLU A 70 6.07 -3.68 -16.94
CA GLU A 70 6.34 -3.57 -15.50
C GLU A 70 5.41 -2.55 -14.83
N GLU A 71 5.19 -1.39 -15.46
CA GLU A 71 4.25 -0.38 -14.95
C GLU A 71 2.83 -0.94 -14.81
N TYR A 72 2.33 -1.61 -15.85
CA TYR A 72 1.01 -2.25 -15.82
C TYR A 72 0.92 -3.27 -14.67
N LYS A 73 1.94 -4.11 -14.52
CA LYS A 73 2.01 -5.16 -13.50
C LYS A 73 2.04 -4.58 -12.08
N ASP A 74 2.81 -3.52 -11.86
CA ASP A 74 2.88 -2.83 -10.57
C ASP A 74 1.54 -2.21 -10.20
N ARG A 75 0.89 -1.50 -11.14
CA ARG A 75 -0.44 -0.90 -10.92
C ARG A 75 -1.51 -1.97 -10.68
N LYS A 76 -1.42 -3.11 -11.36
CA LYS A 76 -2.34 -4.24 -11.15
C LYS A 76 -2.18 -4.85 -9.76
N ARG A 77 -0.94 -5.00 -9.29
CA ARG A 77 -0.64 -5.46 -7.94
C ARG A 77 -1.15 -4.49 -6.88
N GLU A 78 -0.84 -3.20 -7.02
CA GLU A 78 -1.30 -2.15 -6.08
C GLU A 78 -2.83 -2.11 -5.99
N ASN A 79 -3.53 -2.21 -7.13
CA ASN A 79 -4.98 -2.25 -7.15
C ASN A 79 -5.54 -3.52 -6.49
N ALA A 80 -4.91 -4.67 -6.68
CA ALA A 80 -5.31 -5.90 -6.01
C ALA A 80 -5.10 -5.85 -4.49
N GLU A 81 -3.99 -5.27 -4.03
CA GLU A 81 -3.72 -5.05 -2.60
C GLU A 81 -4.77 -4.13 -1.96
N ARG A 82 -5.15 -3.03 -2.63
CA ARG A 82 -6.23 -2.14 -2.16
C ARG A 82 -7.58 -2.84 -2.06
N LEU A 83 -7.95 -3.64 -3.06
CA LEU A 83 -9.20 -4.38 -3.05
C LEU A 83 -9.23 -5.45 -1.94
N MET A 84 -8.07 -6.03 -1.59
CA MET A 84 -7.96 -6.94 -0.44
C MET A 84 -8.16 -6.21 0.88
N ASP A 85 -7.52 -5.04 1.07
CA ASP A 85 -7.68 -4.23 2.27
C ASP A 85 -9.14 -3.78 2.46
N ASP A 86 -9.80 -3.36 1.38
CA ASP A 86 -11.22 -2.99 1.39
C ASP A 86 -12.11 -4.19 1.78
N ASN A 87 -11.89 -5.35 1.17
CA ASN A 87 -12.65 -6.57 1.48
C ASN A 87 -12.41 -7.09 2.91
N ASP A 88 -11.19 -6.94 3.44
CA ASP A 88 -10.88 -7.25 4.84
C ASP A 88 -11.58 -6.26 5.79
N SER A 89 -11.75 -5.00 5.38
CA SER A 89 -12.49 -4.00 6.14
C SER A 89 -14.01 -4.29 6.15
N GLU A 90 -14.58 -4.71 5.01
CA GLU A 90 -16.00 -5.03 4.85
C GLU A 90 -16.39 -6.38 5.48
N ASN A 91 -15.59 -7.44 5.32
CA ASN A 91 -15.83 -8.73 5.98
C ASN A 91 -15.83 -8.63 7.51
N ASN A 92 -15.10 -7.66 8.06
CA ASN A 92 -15.09 -7.35 9.47
C ASN A 92 -16.36 -6.63 9.96
N GLN A 93 -17.23 -6.13 9.07
CA GLN A 93 -18.53 -5.56 9.41
C GLN A 93 -19.68 -6.57 9.28
N GLU A 94 -19.63 -7.51 8.33
CA GLU A 94 -20.77 -8.40 8.04
C GLU A 94 -20.68 -9.82 8.63
N SER A 95 -19.53 -10.25 9.13
CA SER A 95 -19.45 -11.50 9.89
C SER A 95 -18.46 -11.36 11.05
N MET A 96 -18.98 -11.42 12.28
CA MET A 96 -18.16 -11.67 13.46
C MET A 96 -18.24 -13.17 13.79
N PRO A 97 -17.53 -14.07 13.08
CA PRO A 97 -17.18 -15.32 13.71
C PRO A 97 -16.35 -14.96 14.96
N SER A 98 -16.51 -15.71 16.05
CA SER A 98 -15.76 -15.47 17.28
C SER A 98 -14.26 -15.52 16.97
N LEU A 99 -13.63 -14.35 16.81
CA LEU A 99 -12.20 -14.25 16.53
C LEU A 99 -11.46 -14.94 17.67
N SER A 100 -10.51 -15.80 17.32
CA SER A 100 -9.63 -16.39 18.32
C SER A 100 -8.89 -15.26 19.07
N PHE A 101 -8.57 -15.47 20.34
CA PHE A 101 -7.79 -14.50 21.13
C PHE A 101 -6.52 -14.06 20.39
N ARG A 102 -5.88 -14.97 19.66
CA ARG A 102 -4.68 -14.67 18.86
C ARG A 102 -4.94 -13.71 17.71
N GLN A 103 -6.07 -13.86 17.00
CA GLN A 103 -6.47 -12.97 15.89
C GLN A 103 -6.87 -11.60 16.42
N THR A 104 -7.57 -11.57 17.56
CA THR A 104 -7.94 -10.31 18.23
C THR A 104 -6.68 -9.54 18.64
N MET A 105 -5.70 -10.24 19.22
CA MET A 105 -4.43 -9.62 19.62
C MET A 105 -3.65 -9.13 18.39
N TRP A 106 -3.52 -9.93 17.34
CA TRP A 106 -2.85 -9.54 16.10
C TRP A 106 -3.47 -8.27 15.49
N ARG A 107 -4.79 -8.25 15.34
CA ARG A 107 -5.52 -7.12 14.75
C ARG A 107 -5.43 -5.86 15.60
N ALA A 108 -5.37 -5.99 16.93
CA ALA A 108 -5.17 -4.87 17.83
C ALA A 108 -3.78 -4.22 17.69
N PHE A 109 -2.73 -4.99 17.35
CA PHE A 109 -1.40 -4.44 17.07
C PHE A 109 -1.30 -3.79 15.69
N GLU A 110 -1.97 -4.37 14.68
CA GLU A 110 -1.89 -3.90 13.30
C GLU A 110 -2.75 -2.65 13.05
N ASN A 111 -3.94 -2.56 13.67
CA ASN A 111 -4.87 -1.48 13.46
C ASN A 111 -5.29 -0.82 14.80
N PRO A 112 -4.59 0.23 15.26
CA PRO A 112 -4.82 0.82 16.58
C PRO A 112 -6.21 1.47 16.73
N HIS A 113 -6.88 1.80 15.62
CA HIS A 113 -8.22 2.39 15.62
C HIS A 113 -9.35 1.37 15.75
N THR A 114 -9.05 0.06 15.72
CA THR A 114 -10.09 -0.98 15.78
C THR A 114 -10.72 -1.15 17.17
N SER A 115 -10.01 -0.80 18.24
CA SER A 115 -10.52 -0.88 19.60
C SER A 115 -9.86 0.14 20.52
N THR A 116 -10.58 0.57 21.56
CA THR A 116 -10.01 1.48 22.58
C THR A 116 -8.79 0.86 23.27
N LEU A 117 -8.76 -0.46 23.46
CA LEU A 117 -7.62 -1.17 24.04
C LEU A 117 -6.40 -1.11 23.11
N ALA A 118 -6.58 -1.37 21.82
CA ALA A 118 -5.54 -1.25 20.80
C ALA A 118 -4.95 0.17 20.76
N LEU A 119 -5.81 1.18 20.84
CA LEU A 119 -5.40 2.58 20.85
C LEU A 119 -4.55 2.92 22.09
N VAL A 120 -4.94 2.42 23.27
CA VAL A 120 -4.15 2.59 24.51
C VAL A 120 -2.78 1.93 24.37
N PHE A 121 -2.72 0.68 23.90
CA PHE A 121 -1.43 0.00 23.68
C PHE A 121 -0.55 0.77 22.70
N TYR A 122 -1.11 1.26 21.59
CA TYR A 122 -0.39 2.06 20.59
C TYR A 122 0.25 3.33 21.18
N TYR A 123 -0.50 4.10 21.97
CA TYR A 123 0.06 5.30 22.60
C TYR A 123 1.10 4.98 23.66
N VAL A 124 0.91 3.90 24.43
CA VAL A 124 1.87 3.47 25.45
C VAL A 124 3.16 2.99 24.79
N THR A 125 3.11 2.13 23.78
CA THR A 125 4.30 1.65 23.07
C THR A 125 5.01 2.80 22.37
N GLY A 126 4.27 3.68 21.69
CA GLY A 126 4.83 4.89 21.06
C GLY A 126 5.54 5.81 22.05
N PHE A 127 4.99 5.98 23.25
CA PHE A 127 5.62 6.75 24.32
C PHE A 127 6.96 6.13 24.76
N PHE A 128 7.01 4.82 25.01
CA PHE A 128 8.25 4.14 25.41
C PHE A 128 9.31 4.13 24.29
N ILE A 129 8.90 4.06 23.01
CA ILE A 129 9.82 4.23 21.87
C ILE A 129 10.42 5.65 21.89
N ALA A 130 9.61 6.69 22.07
CA ALA A 130 10.11 8.05 22.13
C ALA A 130 11.09 8.24 23.31
N VAL A 131 10.75 7.71 24.49
CA VAL A 131 11.62 7.76 25.67
C VAL A 131 12.93 7.02 25.42
N SER A 132 12.92 5.84 24.80
CA SER A 132 14.15 5.09 24.52
C SER A 132 15.05 5.83 23.52
N VAL A 133 14.49 6.41 22.46
CA VAL A 133 15.26 7.21 21.50
C VAL A 133 15.85 8.45 22.17
N ILE A 134 15.07 9.19 22.96
CA ILE A 134 15.57 10.37 23.67
C ILE A 134 16.68 9.98 24.64
N THR A 135 16.52 8.88 25.37
CA THR A 135 17.49 8.38 26.35
C THR A 135 18.82 8.03 25.66
N ASN A 136 18.78 7.27 24.56
CA ASN A 136 19.95 6.97 23.74
C ASN A 136 20.65 8.22 23.22
N VAL A 137 19.90 9.26 22.81
CA VAL A 137 20.49 10.52 22.38
C VAL A 137 21.17 11.23 23.54
N VAL A 138 20.47 11.40 24.67
CA VAL A 138 20.99 12.12 25.84
C VAL A 138 22.21 11.43 26.43
N GLU A 139 22.27 10.10 26.40
CA GLU A 139 23.43 9.32 26.87
C GLU A 139 24.73 9.80 26.19
N THR A 140 24.66 10.15 24.91
CA THR A 140 25.81 10.58 24.10
C THR A 140 26.15 12.07 24.20
N VAL A 141 25.29 12.89 24.83
CA VAL A 141 25.48 14.35 24.92
C VAL A 141 26.34 14.72 26.15
N PRO A 142 27.26 15.70 26.04
CA PRO A 142 28.07 16.14 27.18
C PRO A 142 27.21 16.78 28.30
N CYS A 143 27.41 16.33 29.54
CA CYS A 143 26.62 16.71 30.71
C CYS A 143 27.31 17.77 31.58
N GLY A 144 27.21 19.02 31.14
CA GLY A 144 27.68 20.18 31.89
C GLY A 144 29.15 20.50 31.66
N THR A 145 29.46 21.80 31.56
CA THR A 145 30.81 22.33 31.42
C THR A 145 31.34 22.72 32.81
N VAL A 146 32.13 21.85 33.42
CA VAL A 146 32.95 22.27 34.57
C VAL A 146 34.21 22.94 34.02
N PRO A 147 34.54 24.18 34.42
CA PRO A 147 35.76 24.83 33.96
C PRO A 147 36.99 24.00 34.36
N GLY A 148 37.69 23.42 33.37
CA GLY A 148 38.93 22.68 33.57
C GLY A 148 38.85 21.15 33.63
N SER A 149 37.68 20.53 33.44
CA SER A 149 37.58 19.06 33.29
C SER A 149 37.24 18.66 31.85
N LYS A 150 37.62 17.43 31.44
CA LYS A 150 37.16 16.83 30.17
C LYS A 150 35.63 16.80 30.15
N GLU A 151 35.01 17.03 28.99
CA GLU A 151 33.56 16.89 28.83
C GLU A 151 33.19 15.42 29.07
N LEU A 152 32.40 15.14 30.12
CA LEU A 152 31.87 13.80 30.37
C LEU A 152 30.47 13.67 29.75
N PRO A 153 30.18 12.58 29.03
CA PRO A 153 28.83 12.30 28.53
C PRO A 153 27.85 12.07 29.69
N CYS A 154 26.56 12.40 29.47
CA CYS A 154 25.53 12.21 30.49
C CYS A 154 25.37 10.73 30.89
N GLY A 155 25.65 9.79 29.98
CA GLY A 155 25.65 8.35 30.26
C GLY A 155 26.62 7.93 31.37
N GLU A 156 27.83 8.48 31.39
CA GLU A 156 28.82 8.16 32.43
C GLU A 156 28.47 8.79 33.78
N ARG A 157 27.85 9.97 33.77
CA ARG A 157 27.48 10.71 34.98
C ARG A 157 26.27 10.10 35.69
N TYR A 158 25.30 9.59 34.94
CA TYR A 158 24.05 9.02 35.47
C TYR A 158 23.85 7.56 35.05
N SER A 159 24.92 6.77 35.05
CA SER A 159 24.96 5.40 34.52
C SER A 159 23.87 4.48 35.09
N VAL A 160 23.51 4.61 36.37
CA VAL A 160 22.45 3.81 37.00
C VAL A 160 21.06 4.16 36.44
N ALA A 161 20.80 5.45 36.17
CA ALA A 161 19.50 5.88 35.65
C ALA A 161 19.30 5.44 34.19
N PHE A 162 20.34 5.60 33.36
CA PHE A 162 20.33 5.13 31.97
C PHE A 162 20.20 3.60 31.91
N PHE A 163 20.96 2.86 32.71
CA PHE A 163 20.87 1.40 32.78
C PHE A 163 19.46 0.90 33.16
N CYS A 164 18.81 1.53 34.15
CA CYS A 164 17.43 1.19 34.52
C CYS A 164 16.42 1.49 33.40
N LEU A 165 16.58 2.62 32.70
CA LEU A 165 15.70 3.00 31.58
C LEU A 165 15.87 2.04 30.40
N ASP A 166 17.10 1.70 30.03
CA ASP A 166 17.37 0.76 28.94
C ASP A 166 16.84 -0.63 29.26
N THR A 167 17.04 -1.11 30.48
CA THR A 167 16.50 -2.40 30.94
C THR A 167 14.97 -2.41 30.89
N ALA A 168 14.32 -1.33 31.32
CA ALA A 168 12.86 -1.21 31.24
C ALA A 168 12.36 -1.21 29.79
N CYS A 169 13.03 -0.47 28.90
CA CYS A 169 12.68 -0.41 27.48
C CYS A 169 12.85 -1.78 26.81
N VAL A 170 13.97 -2.47 27.03
CA VAL A 170 14.21 -3.82 26.48
C VAL A 170 13.16 -4.81 26.98
N THR A 171 12.77 -4.73 28.26
CA THR A 171 11.73 -5.60 28.83
C THR A 171 10.35 -5.35 28.20
N ILE A 172 10.03 -4.11 27.83
CA ILE A 172 8.75 -3.75 27.19
C ILE A 172 8.72 -4.18 25.72
N PHE A 173 9.86 -4.21 25.04
CA PHE A 173 9.97 -4.63 23.64
C PHE A 173 10.23 -6.13 23.44
N THR A 174 10.41 -6.89 24.53
CA THR A 174 10.52 -8.36 24.50
C THR A 174 9.15 -9.01 24.67
#